data_AF-A0AAQ2EPD8-F1
#
_entry.id   AF-A0AAQ2EPD8-F1
#
_cell.length_a   1.000
_cell.length_b   1.000
_cell.length_c   1.000
_cell.angle_alpha   90.00
_cell.angle_beta   90.00
_cell.angle_gamma   90.00
#
_symmetry.space_group_name_H-M   'P 1'
#
loop_
_entity.id
_entity.type
_entity.pdbx_description
1 polymer ?
#
loop_
_entity_poly.entity_id
_entity_poly.type
_entity_poly.pdbx_seq_one_letter_code
_entity_poly.pdbx_strand_id
1 'polypeptide(L)'
;VPAAFVVLDALPLSANGKVNRHALPEPDMEALRAEYIAPQTETEIRLSEIWQQLLGIASVGLGDNFFDLGGHSLLAIKLAARCGEAFEVTLPLREIFN
;
A
#
# COMPACT_ATOMS: atom_id res chain seq x y z
N VAL A 1 1.95 12.36 -1.96
CA VAL A 1 0.80 12.22 -2.89
C VAL A 1 -0.30 11.45 -2.16
N PRO A 2 -1.60 11.74 -2.37
CA PRO A 2 -2.70 11.00 -1.72
C PRO A 2 -2.78 9.54 -2.18
N ALA A 3 -3.15 8.63 -1.27
CA ALA A 3 -3.24 7.19 -1.55
C ALA A 3 -4.51 6.79 -2.33
N ALA A 4 -5.56 7.61 -2.31
CA ALA A 4 -6.77 7.36 -3.07
C ALA A 4 -7.47 8.67 -3.45
N PHE A 5 -8.18 8.66 -4.57
CA PHE A 5 -9.07 9.73 -5.00
C PHE A 5 -10.46 9.16 -5.24
N VAL A 6 -11.48 9.76 -4.62
CA VAL A 6 -12.89 9.38 -4.80
C VAL A 6 -13.61 10.56 -5.42
N VAL A 7 -14.24 10.33 -6.58
CA VAL A 7 -15.03 11.35 -7.27
C VAL A 7 -16.41 11.41 -6.63
N LEU A 8 -16.85 12.61 -6.27
CA LEU A 8 -18.15 12.88 -5.69
C LEU A 8 -18.85 13.95 -6.52
N ASP A 9 -20.14 13.75 -6.79
CA ASP A 9 -20.97 14.78 -7.43
C ASP A 9 -21.15 16.01 -6.53
N ALA A 10 -21.21 15.79 -5.21
CA ALA A 10 -21.29 16.85 -4.20
C ALA A 10 -20.67 16.41 -2.88
N LEU A 11 -20.14 17.38 -2.12
CA LEU A 11 -19.64 17.12 -0.77
C LEU A 11 -20.81 16.91 0.21
N PRO A 12 -20.78 15.87 1.05
CA PRO A 12 -21.80 15.67 2.07
C PRO A 12 -21.71 16.81 3.10
N LEU A 13 -22.85 17.43 3.40
CA LEU A 13 -22.95 18.52 4.36
C LEU A 13 -23.70 18.05 5.62
N SER A 14 -23.33 18.61 6.76
CA SER A 14 -24.07 18.53 8.02
C SER A 14 -25.30 19.44 7.98
N ALA A 15 -26.20 19.29 8.95
CA ALA A 15 -27.40 20.14 9.07
C ALA A 15 -27.09 21.66 9.11
N ASN A 16 -25.88 22.04 9.55
CA ASN A 16 -25.41 23.42 9.61
C ASN A 16 -24.63 23.86 8.36
N GLY A 17 -24.69 23.09 7.27
CA GLY A 17 -24.03 23.41 5.98
C GLY A 17 -22.51 23.21 5.95
N LYS A 18 -21.90 22.69 7.02
CA LYS A 18 -20.46 22.36 7.03
C LYS A 18 -20.22 20.97 6.44
N VAL A 19 -19.07 20.74 5.81
CA VAL A 19 -18.68 19.42 5.30
C VAL A 19 -18.74 18.36 6.41
N ASN A 20 -19.48 17.29 6.17
CA ASN A 20 -19.60 16.15 7.05
C ASN A 20 -18.58 15.07 6.64
N ARG A 21 -17.40 15.11 7.27
CA ARG A 21 -16.30 14.17 6.98
C ARG A 21 -16.63 12.71 7.28
N HIS A 22 -17.52 12.45 8.25
CA HIS A 22 -17.92 11.09 8.61
C HIS A 22 -18.88 10.47 7.59
N ALA A 23 -19.50 11.30 6.73
CA ALA A 23 -20.37 10.85 5.65
C ALA A 23 -19.65 10.75 4.30
N LEU A 24 -18.32 10.97 4.27
CA LEU A 24 -17.53 10.68 3.07
C LEU A 24 -17.53 9.17 2.84
N PRO A 25 -17.76 8.70 1.61
CA PRO A 25 -17.64 7.28 1.31
C PRO A 25 -16.20 6.83 1.50
N GLU A 26 -16.05 5.59 1.96
CA GLU A 26 -14.76 4.93 1.99
C GLU A 26 -14.31 4.65 0.54
N PRO A 27 -13.01 4.85 0.21
CA PRO A 27 -12.49 4.44 -1.07
C PRO A 27 -12.67 2.93 -1.24
N ASP A 28 -13.09 2.50 -2.43
CA ASP A 28 -13.14 1.09 -2.77
C ASP A 28 -11.70 0.55 -2.94
N MET A 29 -11.15 0.06 -1.84
CA MET A 29 -9.79 -0.46 -1.79
C MET A 29 -9.64 -1.75 -2.60
N GLU A 30 -10.74 -2.47 -2.89
CA GLU A 30 -10.72 -3.69 -3.70
C GLU A 30 -10.68 -3.34 -5.19
N ALA A 31 -11.42 -2.32 -5.63
CA ALA A 31 -11.30 -1.77 -6.97
C ALA A 31 -9.94 -1.13 -7.25
N LEU A 32 -9.22 -0.69 -6.21
CA LEU A 32 -7.86 -0.18 -6.32
C LEU A 32 -6.78 -1.29 -6.36
N ARG A 33 -7.12 -2.53 -6.01
CA ARG A 33 -6.13 -3.63 -6.12
C ARG A 33 -5.88 -3.96 -7.58
N ALA A 34 -4.61 -4.04 -7.94
CA ALA A 34 -4.20 -4.58 -9.22
C ALA A 34 -4.69 -6.03 -9.36
N GLU A 35 -4.81 -6.52 -10.59
CA GLU A 35 -5.04 -7.94 -10.83
C GLU A 35 -3.96 -8.75 -10.12
N TYR A 36 -4.38 -9.77 -9.34
CA TYR A 36 -3.44 -10.56 -8.57
C TYR A 36 -2.57 -11.40 -9.50
N ILE A 37 -1.29 -11.05 -9.57
CA ILE A 37 -0.26 -11.81 -10.28
C ILE A 37 0.63 -12.47 -9.23
N ALA A 38 0.60 -13.80 -9.17
CA ALA A 38 1.42 -14.55 -8.23
C ALA A 38 2.92 -14.34 -8.51
N PRO A 39 3.75 -14.18 -7.47
CA PRO A 39 5.21 -14.16 -7.61
C PRO A 39 5.71 -15.49 -8.19
N GLN A 40 6.63 -15.41 -9.15
CA GLN A 40 7.12 -16.57 -9.92
C GLN A 40 8.59 -16.87 -9.66
N THR A 41 9.40 -15.84 -9.40
CA THR A 41 10.83 -16.01 -9.11
C THR A 41 11.09 -16.14 -7.62
N GLU A 42 12.21 -16.76 -7.24
CA GLU A 42 12.61 -16.89 -5.83
C GLU A 42 12.71 -15.52 -5.13
N THR A 43 13.25 -14.52 -5.84
CA THR A 43 13.33 -13.14 -5.34
C THR A 43 11.96 -12.54 -5.08
N GLU A 44 11.03 -12.70 -6.03
CA GLU A 44 9.66 -12.19 -5.91
C GLU A 44 8.91 -12.86 -4.75
N ILE A 45 9.04 -14.19 -4.63
CA ILE A 45 8.40 -14.96 -3.55
C ILE A 45 8.91 -14.45 -2.21
N ARG A 46 10.23 -14.36 -2.04
CA ARG A 46 10.84 -13.89 -0.79
C ARG A 46 10.49 -12.44 -0.46
N LEU A 47 10.43 -11.57 -1.47
CA LEU A 47 9.99 -10.19 -1.28
C LEU A 47 8.52 -10.12 -0.84
N SER A 48 7.66 -10.92 -1.47
CA SER A 48 6.24 -11.02 -1.11
C SER A 48 6.03 -11.48 0.34
N GLU A 49 6.85 -12.42 0.83
CA GLU A 49 6.81 -12.89 2.22
C GLU A 49 7.20 -11.78 3.20
N ILE A 50 8.24 -11.00 2.89
CA ILE A 50 8.64 -9.85 3.71
C ILE A 50 7.51 -8.83 3.79
N TRP A 51 6.84 -8.54 2.67
CA TRP A 51 5.70 -7.63 2.63
C TRP A 51 4.52 -8.15 3.45
N GLN A 52 4.13 -9.41 3.27
CA GLN A 52 3.06 -10.05 4.04
C GLN A 52 3.31 -9.95 5.54
N GLN A 53 4.54 -10.19 6.00
CA GLN A 53 4.91 -10.09 7.41
C GLN A 53 4.86 -8.65 7.94
N LEU A 54 5.23 -7.65 7.12
CA LEU A 54 5.24 -6.25 7.54
C LEU A 54 3.85 -5.61 7.53
N LEU A 55 3.03 -5.97 6.55
CA LEU A 55 1.70 -5.43 6.34
C LEU A 55 0.60 -6.22 7.08
N GLY A 56 0.89 -7.47 7.48
CA GLY A 56 -0.07 -8.33 8.18
C GLY A 56 -1.19 -8.84 7.27
N ILE A 57 -0.89 -9.07 5.99
CA ILE A 57 -1.85 -9.49 4.96
C ILE A 57 -1.52 -10.90 4.44
N ALA A 58 -2.54 -11.60 3.94
CA ALA A 58 -2.43 -13.01 3.54
C ALA A 58 -1.77 -13.24 2.17
N SER A 59 -1.75 -12.23 1.30
CA SER A 59 -1.20 -12.36 -0.05
C SER A 59 -0.76 -11.00 -0.58
N VAL A 60 0.35 -10.99 -1.33
CA VAL A 60 0.86 -9.85 -2.09
C VAL A 60 1.14 -10.32 -3.50
N GLY A 61 0.53 -9.66 -4.48
CA GLY A 61 0.79 -9.86 -5.90
C GLY A 61 1.90 -8.97 -6.42
N LEU A 62 2.46 -9.31 -7.59
CA LEU A 62 3.54 -8.53 -8.23
C LEU A 62 3.13 -7.11 -8.63
N GLY A 63 1.84 -6.90 -8.92
CA GLY A 63 1.29 -5.60 -9.30
C GLY A 63 0.85 -4.75 -8.12
N ASP A 64 0.93 -5.26 -6.89
CA ASP A 64 0.42 -4.54 -5.73
C ASP A 64 1.34 -3.38 -5.34
N ASN A 65 0.73 -2.25 -5.02
CA ASN A 65 1.45 -1.10 -4.49
C ASN A 65 1.56 -1.20 -2.96
N PHE A 66 2.78 -1.03 -2.44
CA PHE A 66 3.06 -1.10 -1.01
C PHE A 66 2.18 -0.16 -0.17
N PHE A 67 1.99 1.08 -0.64
CA PHE A 67 1.28 2.12 0.09
C PHE A 67 -0.24 1.93 0.01
N ASP A 68 -0.75 1.41 -1.10
CA ASP A 68 -2.17 1.09 -1.25
C ASP A 68 -2.59 -0.08 -0.34
N LEU A 69 -1.65 -0.99 -0.05
CA LEU A 69 -1.82 -2.07 0.92
C LEU A 69 -1.66 -1.63 2.39
N GLY A 70 -1.56 -0.33 2.67
CA GLY A 70 -1.42 0.21 4.03
C GLY A 70 0.04 0.42 4.48
N GLY A 71 1.00 0.28 3.57
CA GLY A 71 2.38 0.65 3.80
C GLY A 71 2.56 2.14 4.09
N HIS A 72 3.48 2.46 4.98
CA HIS A 72 3.82 3.84 5.33
C HIS A 72 5.31 3.95 5.68
N SER A 73 5.81 5.17 5.93
CA SER A 73 7.26 5.43 6.01
C SER A 73 8.01 4.58 7.03
N LEU A 74 7.40 4.27 8.19
CA LEU A 74 8.02 3.40 9.18
C LEU A 74 8.12 1.95 8.69
N LEU A 75 7.10 1.44 7.99
CA LEU A 75 7.15 0.12 7.39
C LEU A 75 8.12 0.07 6.21
N ALA A 76 8.24 1.15 5.42
CA ALA A 76 9.22 1.26 4.34
C ALA A 76 10.67 1.21 4.86
N ILE A 77 10.96 1.85 6.00
CA ILE A 77 12.27 1.75 6.65
C ILE A 77 12.57 0.30 7.08
N LYS A 78 11.59 -0.38 7.69
CA LYS A 78 11.73 -1.80 8.06
C LYS A 78 11.89 -2.70 6.85
N LEU A 79 11.17 -2.41 5.76
CA LEU A 79 11.27 -3.12 4.49
C LEU A 79 12.67 -3.01 3.91
N ALA A 80 13.25 -1.80 3.85
CA ALA A 80 14.61 -1.58 3.38
C ALA A 80 15.64 -2.42 4.15
N ALA A 81 15.55 -2.42 5.48
CA ALA A 81 16.45 -3.18 6.34
C ALA A 81 16.32 -4.70 6.10
N ARG A 82 15.09 -5.24 6.07
CA ARG A 82 14.86 -6.67 5.85
C ARG A 82 15.26 -7.14 4.46
N CYS A 83 15.03 -6.32 3.43
CA CYS A 83 15.50 -6.64 2.08
C CYS A 83 17.03 -6.64 2.04
N GLY A 84 17.69 -5.68 2.70
CA GLY A 84 19.14 -5.65 2.73
C GLY A 84 19.76 -6.87 3.41
N GLU A 85 19.15 -7.34 4.51
CA GLU A 85 19.55 -8.59 5.18
C GLU A 85 19.24 -9.83 4.34
N ALA A 86 18.06 -9.90 3.71
CA ALA A 86 17.60 -11.09 3.00
C ALA A 86 18.34 -11.32 1.67
N PHE A 87 18.78 -10.25 1.00
CA PHE A 87 19.40 -10.28 -0.32
C PHE A 87 20.87 -9.87 -0.32
N GLU A 88 21.44 -9.53 0.85
CA GLU A 88 22.83 -9.06 1.00
C GLU A 88 23.14 -7.82 0.13
N VAL A 89 22.17 -6.90 0.04
CA VAL A 89 22.27 -5.67 -0.76
C VAL A 89 22.08 -4.42 0.10
N THR A 90 22.65 -3.30 -0.32
CA THR A 90 22.27 -2.00 0.22
C THR A 90 21.07 -1.49 -0.57
N LEU A 91 19.89 -1.45 0.07
CA LEU A 91 18.68 -0.87 -0.52
C LEU A 91 18.42 0.53 0.05
N PRO A 92 18.70 1.61 -0.71
CA PRO A 92 18.42 2.97 -0.24
C PRO A 92 16.92 3.19 -0.09
N LEU A 93 16.49 3.82 1.01
CA LEU A 93 15.07 4.07 1.28
C LEU A 93 14.35 4.78 0.13
N ARG A 94 15.03 5.68 -0.58
CA ARG A 94 14.46 6.41 -1.72
C ARG A 94 13.95 5.47 -2.83
N GLU A 95 14.55 4.30 -3.01
CA GLU A 95 14.16 3.36 -4.06
C GLU A 95 12.80 2.70 -3.76
N ILE A 96 12.33 2.75 -2.50
CA ILE A 96 11.00 2.25 -2.12
C ILE A 96 9.90 3.28 -2.46
N PHE A 97 10.24 4.56 -2.61
CA PHE A 97 9.29 5.64 -2.85
C PHE A 97 9.26 6.12 -4.31
N ASN A 98 10.06 5.52 -5.19
CA ASN A 98 10.13 5.84 -6.62
C ASN A 98 9.06 5.10 -7.43
#